data_AF-A0A7X0JV31-F1
#
_entry.id   AF-A0A7X0JV31-F1
#
_cell.length_a   1.000
_cell.length_b   1.000
_cell.length_c   1.000
_cell.angle_alpha   90.00
_cell.angle_beta   90.00
_cell.angle_gamma   90.00
#
_symmetry.space_group_name_H-M   'P 1'
#
loop_
_entity.id
_entity.type
_entity.pdbx_description
1 polymer ?
#
loop_
_entity_poly.entity_id
_entity_poly.type
_entity_poly.pdbx_seq_one_letter_code
_entity_poly.pdbx_strand_id
1 'polypeptide(L)' 'MFDHIIRVSEEDLKLYIYRAYNCGRQELFTSVDLPKLNIESDKAIFQDFSQQLGENILLDSPIARKILGI' A
#
# COMPACT_ATOMS: atom_id res chain seq x y z
N MET A 1 16.39 -3.08 -7.74
CA MET A 1 15.49 -1.92 -7.71
C MET A 1 14.14 -2.40 -8.21
N PHE A 2 13.06 -1.96 -7.59
CA PHE A 2 11.70 -2.35 -7.94
C PHE A 2 10.79 -1.13 -7.82
N ASP A 3 9.72 -1.14 -8.59
CA ASP A 3 8.59 -0.22 -8.45
C ASP A 3 7.47 -0.91 -7.68
N HIS A 4 6.50 -0.13 -7.19
CA HIS A 4 5.30 -0.68 -6.55
C HIS A 4 4.11 -0.64 -7.50
N ILE A 5 3.36 -1.74 -7.57
CA ILE A 5 2.06 -1.80 -8.24
C ILE A 5 0.99 -1.97 -7.17
N ILE A 6 -0.02 -1.09 -7.19
CA ILE A 6 -1.17 -1.15 -6.30
C ILE A 6 -2.35 -1.75 -7.07
N ARG A 7 -2.94 -2.82 -6.53
CA ARG A 7 -4.15 -3.45 -7.05
C ARG A 7 -5.24 -3.38 -5.99
N VAL A 8 -6.39 -2.82 -6.34
CA VAL A 8 -7.58 -2.80 -5.48
C VAL A 8 -8.55 -3.88 -5.96
N SER A 9 -8.93 -4.78 -5.05
CA SER A 9 -9.89 -5.87 -5.32
C SER A 9 -11.20 -5.58 -4.59
N GLU A 10 -12.27 -5.40 -5.36
CA GLU A 10 -13.62 -5.26 -4.82
C GLU A 10 -14.14 -6.60 -4.25
N GLU A 11 -13.81 -7.71 -4.92
CA GLU A 11 -14.21 -9.06 -4.50
C GLU A 11 -13.62 -9.42 -3.12
N ASP A 12 -12.33 -9.15 -2.93
CA ASP A 12 -11.65 -9.45 -1.66
C ASP A 12 -11.79 -8.34 -0.61
N LEU A 13 -12.31 -7.17 -1.01
CA LEU A 13 -12.27 -5.93 -0.24
C LEU A 13 -10.86 -5.62 0.30
N LYS A 14 -9.85 -5.74 -0.55
CA LYS A 14 -8.43 -5.57 -0.18
C LYS A 14 -7.67 -4.71 -1.19
N LEU A 15 -6.70 -3.97 -0.67
CA LEU A 15 -5.64 -3.35 -1.44
C LEU A 15 -4.38 -4.21 -1.34
N TYR A 16 -3.83 -4.60 -2.48
CA TYR A 16 -2.59 -5.36 -2.59
C TYR A 16 -1.48 -4.47 -3.11
N ILE A 17 -0.30 -4.59 -2.51
CA ILE A 17 0.92 -3.90 -2.94
C ILE A 17 1.89 -4.96 -3.44
N TYR A 18 2.28 -4.87 -4.70
CA TYR A 18 3.25 -5.74 -5.33
C TYR A 18 4.55 -4.98 -5.60
N ARG A 19 5.68 -5.67 -5.49
CA ARG A 19 6.96 -5.22 -6.04
C ARG A 19 7.06 -5.70 -7.48
N ALA A 20 7.27 -4.78 -8.40
CA ALA A 20 7.51 -5.04 -9.81
C ALA A 20 9.01 -4.87 -10.11
N TYR A 21 9.64 -5.94 -10.56
CA TYR A 21 11.06 -5.96 -10.90
C TYR A 21 11.24 -5.79 -12.42
N ASN A 22 12.39 -5.23 -12.83
CA ASN A 22 12.72 -4.95 -14.24
C ASN A 22 12.72 -6.20 -15.14
N CYS A 23 12.79 -7.41 -14.57
CA CYS A 23 12.69 -8.67 -15.29
C CYS A 23 11.24 -9.11 -15.58
N GLY A 24 10.24 -8.29 -15.24
CA GLY A 24 8.81 -8.59 -15.39
C GLY A 24 8.22 -9.44 -14.25
N ARG A 25 9.05 -9.90 -13.30
CA ARG A 25 8.56 -10.58 -12.09
C ARG A 25 7.77 -9.59 -11.23
N GLN A 26 6.62 -10.04 -10.74
CA GLN A 26 5.86 -9.38 -9.69
C GLN A 26 5.83 -10.26 -8.44
N GLU A 27 5.91 -9.64 -7.27
CA GLU A 27 5.88 -10.33 -5.99
C GLU A 27 4.98 -9.57 -5.03
N LEU A 28 4.06 -10.27 -4.36
CA LEU A 28 3.22 -9.64 -3.35
C LEU A 28 4.09 -9.20 -2.17
N PHE A 29 4.06 -7.92 -1.85
CA PHE A 29 4.73 -7.37 -0.67
C PHE A 29 3.82 -7.41 0.54
N THR A 30 2.62 -6.83 0.44
CA THR A 30 1.63 -6.83 1.51
C THR A 30 0.23 -6.62 0.97
N SER A 31 -0.77 -6.82 1.84
CA SER A 31 -2.17 -6.51 1.59
C SER A 31 -2.79 -5.82 2.79
N VAL A 32 -3.66 -4.83 2.55
CA VAL A 32 -4.40 -4.09 3.57
C VAL A 32 -5.89 -4.26 3.30
N ASP A 33 -6.67 -4.50 4.34
CA ASP A 33 -8.13 -4.56 4.23
C ASP A 33 -8.70 -3.18 3.91
N LEU A 34 -9.64 -3.11 2.95
CA LEU A 34 -10.36 -1.89 2.67
C LEU A 34 -11.37 -1.63 3.79
N PRO A 35 -11.50 -0.39 4.27
CA PRO A 35 -12.50 -0.04 5.27
C PRO A 35 -13.90 -0.28 4.71
N LYS A 36 -14.74 -0.99 5.47
CA LYS A 36 -16.13 -1.31 5.10
C LYS A 36 -17.12 -0.15 5.34
N LEU A 37 -16.64 0.97 5.87
CA LEU A 37 -17.45 2.11 6.30
C LEU A 37 -17.27 3.28 5.33
N ASN A 38 -18.32 4.09 5.17
CA ASN A 38 -18.22 5.36 4.47
C ASN A 38 -17.25 6.27 5.25
N ILE A 39 -16.35 6.97 4.54
CA ILE A 39 -15.40 7.94 5.10
C ILE A 39 -16.10 8.96 6.01
N GLU A 40 -17.34 9.34 5.70
CA GLU A 40 -18.13 10.27 6.50
C GLU A 40 -18.59 9.67 7.84
N SER A 41 -18.75 8.35 7.92
CA SER A 41 -19.20 7.65 9.12
C SER A 41 -18.07 7.35 10.11
N ASP A 42 -16.82 7.23 9.65
CA ASP A 42 -15.68 6.99 10.53
C ASP A 42 -14.35 7.50 9.95
N LYS A 43 -14.08 8.78 10.22
CA LYS A 43 -12.85 9.46 9.80
C LYS A 43 -11.58 8.87 10.44
N ALA A 44 -11.68 8.31 11.65
CA ALA A 44 -10.53 7.75 12.35
C ALA A 44 -10.04 6.48 11.64
N ILE A 45 -10.96 5.57 11.30
CA ILE A 45 -10.63 4.35 10.54
C ILE A 45 -10.01 4.69 9.18
N PHE A 46 -10.54 5.70 8.48
CA PHE A 46 -9.97 6.11 7.20
C PHE A 46 -8.55 6.69 7.34
N GLN A 47 -8.31 7.46 8.41
CA GLN A 47 -6.99 8.01 8.70
C GLN A 47 -5.99 6.89 9.03
N ASP A 48 -6.37 5.93 9.86
CA ASP A 48 -5.52 4.77 10.21
C ASP A 48 -5.19 3.92 8.98
N PHE A 49 -6.18 3.64 8.13
CA PHE A 49 -5.98 2.96 6.84
C PHE A 49 -5.00 3.71 5.94
N SER A 50 -5.18 5.03 5.80
CA SER A 50 -4.34 5.87 4.95
C SER A 50 -2.90 5.93 5.47
N GLN A 51 -2.72 6.00 6.79
CA GLN A 51 -1.42 5.98 7.43
C GLN A 51 -0.71 4.64 7.21
N GLN A 52 -1.38 3.52 7.49
CA GLN A 52 -0.80 2.19 7.26
C GLN A 52 -0.41 1.96 5.80
N LEU A 53 -1.23 2.41 4.85
CA LEU A 53 -0.91 2.33 3.43
C LEU A 53 0.35 3.14 3.09
N GLY A 54 0.42 4.39 3.56
CA GLY A 54 1.58 5.25 3.34
C GLY A 54 2.86 4.66 3.94
N GLU A 55 2.80 4.19 5.18
CA GLU A 55 3.94 3.57 5.88
C GLU A 55 4.43 2.32 5.13
N ASN A 56 3.52 1.45 4.67
CA ASN A 56 3.88 0.27 3.89
C ASN A 56 4.62 0.61 2.60
N ILE A 57 4.21 1.67 1.89
CA ILE A 57 4.86 2.08 0.63
C ILE A 57 6.22 2.73 0.91
N LEU A 58 6.26 3.68 1.85
CA LEU A 58 7.45 4.49 2.13
C LEU A 58 8.56 3.67 2.79
N LEU A 59 8.21 2.79 3.74
CA LEU A 59 9.19 1.97 4.45
C LEU A 59 9.69 0.82 3.59
N ASP A 60 8.93 0.35 2.60
CA ASP A 60 9.40 -0.71 1.71
C ASP A 60 10.31 -0.18 0.59
N SER A 61 10.01 1.00 0.05
CA SER A 61 10.77 1.60 -1.05
C SER A 61 12.15 2.09 -0.60
N PRO A 62 13.26 1.50 -1.09
CA PRO A 62 14.60 1.98 -0.77
C PRO A 62 14.84 3.42 -1.27
N ILE A 63 14.16 3.81 -2.35
CA ILE A 63 14.22 5.15 -2.91
C ILE A 63 13.50 6.14 -1.99
N ALA A 64 12.30 5.79 -1.51
CA ALA A 64 11.55 6.65 -0.60
C ALA A 64 12.30 6.85 0.73
N ARG A 65 12.84 5.77 1.32
CA ARG A 65 13.68 5.85 2.53
C ARG A 65 14.88 6.78 2.33
N LYS A 66 15.59 6.64 1.21
CA LYS A 66 16.70 7.53 0.85
C LYS A 66 16.27 8.99 0.70
N ILE A 67 15.12 9.27 0.08
CA ILE A 67 14.59 10.64 -0.08
C ILE A 67 14.20 11.23 1.27
N LEU A 68 13.61 10.43 2.16
CA LEU A 68 13.17 10.84 3.49
C LEU A 68 14.32 10.90 4.52
N GLY A 69 15.51 10.40 4.17
CA GLY A 69 16.67 10.41 5.05
C GLY A 69 16.60 9.39 6.19
N ILE A 70 15.87 8.28 6.00
CA ILE A 70 15.73 7.17 6.95
C ILE A 70 16.38 5.88 6.45
#